data_AF-A0A957CLM7-F1
#
_entry.id   AF-A0A957CLM7-F1
#
_cell.length_a   1.000
_cell.length_b   1.000
_cell.length_c   1.000
_cell.angle_alpha   90.00
_cell.angle_beta   90.00
_cell.angle_gamma   90.00
#
_symmetry.space_group_name_H-M   'P 1'
#
loop_
_entity.id
_entity.type
_entity.pdbx_description
1 polymer ?
#
loop_
_entity_poly.entity_id
_entity_poly.type
_entity_poly.pdbx_seq_one_letter_code
_entity_poly.pdbx_strand_id
1 'polypeptide(L)'
;MNKERQQRLKNANRLIKTIATHGRRLLSNNESITQILMDERQRLWLLDAYTQKKIYLHYQSWGHGFSDGGTMRQLIVLLKQYILTGQTIHHSFFGPWPQWLCNGDIWGYGEDMNVVRSIAQDLGIINPLNNDKVLQ
;
A
#
# COMPACT_ATOMS: atom_id res chain seq x y z
N MET A 1 -14.48 16.86 -8.81
CA MET A 1 -13.29 16.28 -8.17
C MET A 1 -13.63 15.90 -6.72
N ASN A 2 -13.65 14.61 -6.38
CA ASN A 2 -14.04 14.18 -5.03
C ASN A 2 -12.88 14.42 -4.05
N LYS A 3 -13.06 15.41 -3.14
CA LYS A 3 -12.02 15.84 -2.19
C LYS A 3 -11.53 14.71 -1.29
N GLU A 4 -12.42 13.81 -0.86
CA GLU A 4 -12.04 12.69 -0.01
C GLU A 4 -11.17 11.68 -0.76
N ARG A 5 -11.53 11.35 -2.01
CA ARG A 5 -10.72 10.44 -2.85
C ARG A 5 -9.33 11.00 -3.07
N GLN A 6 -9.20 12.31 -3.23
CA GLN A 6 -7.89 12.95 -3.33
C GLN A 6 -7.10 12.89 -2.03
N GLN A 7 -7.75 13.06 -0.88
CA GLN A 7 -7.07 12.92 0.39
C GLN A 7 -6.59 11.48 0.60
N ARG A 8 -7.43 10.49 0.29
CA ARG A 8 -7.05 9.07 0.34
C ARG A 8 -5.94 8.71 -0.65
N LEU A 9 -5.93 9.31 -1.84
CA LEU A 9 -4.83 9.18 -2.81
C LEU A 9 -3.51 9.72 -2.25
N LYS A 10 -3.53 10.91 -1.63
CA LYS A 10 -2.36 11.51 -0.98
C LYS A 10 -1.85 10.61 0.15
N ASN A 11 -2.75 10.08 0.98
CA ASN A 11 -2.42 9.15 2.05
C ASN A 11 -1.79 7.87 1.49
N ALA A 12 -2.38 7.26 0.47
CA ALA A 12 -1.85 6.07 -0.18
C ALA A 12 -0.42 6.29 -0.71
N ASN A 13 -0.18 7.40 -1.43
CA ASN A 13 1.15 7.73 -1.94
C ASN A 13 2.16 8.04 -0.82
N ARG A 14 1.71 8.62 0.30
CA ARG A 14 2.58 8.83 1.48
C ARG A 14 3.01 7.51 2.09
N LEU A 15 2.10 6.53 2.20
CA LEU A 15 2.45 5.19 2.65
C LEU A 15 3.41 4.47 1.68
N ILE A 16 3.16 4.56 0.36
CA ILE A 16 4.06 3.98 -0.65
C ILE A 16 5.46 4.59 -0.51
N LYS A 17 5.56 5.91 -0.34
CA LYS A 17 6.84 6.59 -0.10
C LYS A 17 7.53 6.06 1.16
N THR A 18 6.81 5.90 2.27
CA THR A 18 7.38 5.32 3.50
C THR A 18 7.93 3.92 3.26
N ILE A 19 7.19 3.05 2.56
CA ILE A 19 7.63 1.69 2.22
C ILE A 19 8.88 1.73 1.33
N ALA A 20 8.92 2.65 0.37
CA ALA A 20 10.01 2.81 -0.59
C ALA A 20 11.29 3.40 0.01
N THR A 21 11.22 4.13 1.13
CA THR A 21 12.41 4.75 1.76
C THR A 21 12.91 4.03 3.00
N HIS A 22 12.24 2.96 3.45
CA HIS A 22 12.61 2.17 4.63
C HIS A 22 12.79 0.70 4.27
N GLY A 23 13.42 -0.07 5.17
CA GLY A 23 13.62 -1.51 5.04
C GLY A 23 14.27 -1.87 3.70
N ARG A 24 13.64 -2.81 2.99
CA ARG A 24 14.11 -3.28 1.67
C ARG A 24 13.81 -2.32 0.52
N ARG A 25 13.22 -1.15 0.79
CA ARG A 25 12.89 -0.14 -0.21
C ARG A 25 12.02 -0.70 -1.35
N LEU A 26 11.05 -1.55 -1.01
CA LEU A 26 10.07 -2.08 -1.96
C LEU A 26 9.32 -0.94 -2.66
N LEU A 27 8.83 -1.15 -3.88
CA LEU A 27 8.17 -0.11 -4.68
C LEU A 27 9.11 1.04 -5.10
N SER A 28 10.43 0.87 -5.00
CA SER A 28 11.42 1.83 -5.47
C SER A 28 12.42 1.19 -6.44
N ASN A 29 13.00 2.03 -7.28
CA ASN A 29 14.13 1.67 -8.13
C ASN A 29 15.05 2.88 -8.29
N ASN A 30 16.28 2.79 -7.81
CA ASN A 30 17.21 3.92 -7.69
C ASN A 30 16.55 5.10 -6.94
N GLU A 31 16.38 6.23 -7.60
CA GLU A 31 15.74 7.44 -7.05
C GLU A 31 14.23 7.51 -7.35
N SER A 32 13.69 6.55 -8.10
CA SER A 32 12.27 6.50 -8.47
C SER A 32 11.43 5.72 -7.47
N ILE A 33 10.22 6.22 -7.20
CA ILE A 33 9.23 5.60 -6.31
C ILE A 33 7.94 5.39 -7.09
N THR A 34 7.31 4.24 -6.88
CA THR A 34 6.02 3.90 -7.49
C THR A 34 4.95 4.85 -6.97
N GLN A 35 4.04 5.29 -7.84
CA GLN A 35 2.99 6.23 -7.44
C GLN A 35 1.64 5.82 -8.02
N ILE A 36 0.57 6.04 -7.25
CA ILE A 36 -0.78 6.00 -7.78
C ILE A 36 -1.14 7.41 -8.22
N LEU A 37 -1.58 7.53 -9.47
CA LEU A 37 -2.04 8.76 -10.09
C LEU A 37 -3.56 8.69 -10.30
N MET A 38 -4.21 9.85 -10.33
CA MET A 38 -5.63 9.98 -10.65
C MET A 38 -5.80 10.95 -11.80
N ASP A 39 -6.54 10.53 -12.84
CA ASP A 39 -6.84 11.39 -13.98
C ASP A 39 -8.08 12.27 -13.74
N GLU A 40 -8.40 13.12 -14.71
CA GLU A 40 -9.55 14.03 -14.67
C GLU A 40 -10.90 13.30 -14.57
N ARG A 41 -10.95 12.05 -15.05
CA ARG A 41 -12.12 11.15 -14.96
C ARG A 41 -12.15 10.36 -13.65
N GLN A 42 -11.27 10.68 -12.70
CA GLN A 42 -11.08 9.99 -11.42
C GLN A 42 -10.74 8.50 -11.58
N ARG A 43 -10.10 8.12 -12.69
CA ARG A 43 -9.55 6.78 -12.87
C ARG A 43 -8.14 6.74 -12.31
N LEU A 44 -7.75 5.57 -11.84
CA LEU A 44 -6.48 5.36 -11.15
C LEU A 44 -5.49 4.68 -12.07
N TRP A 45 -4.27 5.19 -12.04
CA TRP A 45 -3.13 4.71 -12.79
C TRP A 45 -1.98 4.45 -11.82
N LEU A 46 -1.14 3.48 -12.11
CA LEU A 46 0.11 3.25 -11.39
C LEU A 46 1.27 3.72 -12.26
N LEU A 47 2.14 4.57 -11.74
CA LEU A 47 3.45 4.83 -12.31
C LEU A 47 4.44 3.90 -11.63
N ASP A 48 4.91 2.89 -12.34
CA ASP A 48 5.83 1.87 -11.84
C ASP A 48 7.27 2.41 -11.74
N ALA A 49 7.93 2.22 -10.59
CA ALA A 49 9.26 2.81 -10.33
C ALA A 49 10.35 2.28 -11.27
N TYR A 50 10.31 0.99 -11.61
CA TYR A 50 11.35 0.35 -12.40
C TYR A 50 11.17 0.66 -13.88
N THR A 51 9.98 0.38 -14.41
CA THR A 51 9.68 0.50 -15.85
C THR A 51 9.27 1.90 -16.29
N GLN A 52 8.91 2.78 -15.35
CA GLN A 52 8.34 4.11 -15.60
C GLN A 52 7.05 4.08 -16.44
N LYS A 53 6.40 2.91 -16.56
CA LYS A 53 5.16 2.77 -17.31
C LYS A 53 3.97 3.23 -16.47
N LYS A 54 3.00 3.85 -17.16
CA LYS A 54 1.67 4.11 -16.60
C LYS A 54 0.77 2.91 -16.84
N ILE A 55 0.34 2.26 -15.76
CA ILE A 55 -0.47 1.05 -15.78
C ILE A 55 -1.88 1.37 -15.30
N TYR A 56 -2.89 1.01 -16.08
CA TYR A 56 -4.28 1.29 -15.74
C TYR A 56 -4.82 0.29 -14.71
N LEU A 57 -5.14 0.77 -13.51
CA LEU A 57 -5.49 -0.11 -12.38
C LEU A 57 -6.92 -0.68 -12.45
N HIS A 58 -7.72 -0.29 -13.43
CA HIS A 58 -9.11 -0.77 -13.56
C HIS A 58 -9.25 -2.01 -14.42
N TYR A 59 -8.20 -2.47 -15.08
CA TYR A 59 -8.20 -3.79 -15.72
C TYR A 59 -8.05 -4.91 -14.70
N GLN A 60 -8.73 -6.03 -14.93
CA GLN A 60 -8.64 -7.22 -14.07
C GLN A 60 -7.21 -7.83 -14.07
N SER A 61 -6.51 -7.73 -15.20
CA SER A 61 -5.16 -8.26 -15.43
C SER A 61 -4.07 -7.19 -15.45
N TRP A 62 -4.24 -6.07 -14.73
CA TRP A 62 -3.30 -4.93 -14.79
C TRP A 62 -1.85 -5.25 -14.40
N GLY A 63 -1.57 -6.39 -13.76
CA GLY A 63 -0.23 -6.74 -13.25
C GLY A 63 0.85 -6.88 -14.33
N HIS A 64 0.50 -6.95 -15.62
CA HIS A 64 1.49 -6.93 -16.69
C HIS A 64 2.25 -5.59 -16.72
N GLY A 65 3.56 -5.66 -16.50
CA GLY A 65 4.44 -4.49 -16.49
C GLY A 65 4.70 -3.89 -15.11
N PHE A 66 4.13 -4.45 -14.04
CA PHE A 66 4.49 -4.12 -12.67
C PHE A 66 5.76 -4.87 -12.26
N SER A 67 6.72 -4.17 -11.65
CA SER A 67 8.05 -4.74 -11.39
C SER A 67 8.20 -5.46 -10.04
N ASP A 68 7.40 -5.11 -9.03
CA ASP A 68 7.51 -5.71 -7.70
C ASP A 68 6.73 -7.04 -7.58
N GLY A 69 7.04 -7.78 -6.51
CA GLY A 69 6.43 -9.08 -6.23
C GLY A 69 4.92 -9.05 -5.90
N GLY A 70 4.32 -10.24 -5.83
CA GLY A 70 2.88 -10.43 -5.63
C GLY A 70 2.31 -9.73 -4.40
N THR A 71 3.06 -9.65 -3.30
CA THR A 71 2.64 -8.95 -2.08
C THR A 71 2.45 -7.45 -2.34
N MET A 72 3.39 -6.81 -3.03
CA MET A 72 3.28 -5.39 -3.39
C MET A 72 2.15 -5.16 -4.41
N ARG A 73 1.95 -6.09 -5.34
CA ARG A 73 0.80 -6.04 -6.25
C ARG A 73 -0.52 -6.05 -5.48
N GLN A 74 -0.65 -6.93 -4.48
CA GLN A 74 -1.82 -7.00 -3.61
C GLN A 74 -2.01 -5.71 -2.80
N LEU A 75 -0.93 -5.11 -2.30
CA LEU A 75 -0.97 -3.82 -1.63
C LEU A 75 -1.56 -2.73 -2.53
N ILE A 76 -1.14 -2.64 -3.79
CA ILE A 76 -1.69 -1.67 -4.75
C ILE A 76 -3.20 -1.90 -4.99
N VAL A 77 -3.66 -3.16 -5.04
CA VAL A 77 -5.09 -3.48 -5.15
C VAL A 77 -5.87 -2.98 -3.92
N LEU A 78 -5.34 -3.22 -2.73
CA LEU A 78 -5.96 -2.78 -1.47
C LEU A 78 -5.97 -1.25 -1.35
N LEU A 79 -4.89 -0.58 -1.74
CA LEU A 79 -4.82 0.89 -1.79
C LEU A 79 -5.80 1.47 -2.82
N LYS A 80 -5.97 0.83 -3.98
CA LYS A 80 -7.00 1.20 -4.95
C LYS A 80 -8.39 1.15 -4.33
N GLN A 81 -8.73 0.08 -3.59
CA GLN A 81 -10.01 -0.05 -2.91
C GLN A 81 -10.18 1.06 -1.86
N TYR A 82 -9.19 1.27 -1.00
CA TYR A 82 -9.16 2.36 -0.03
C TYR A 82 -9.40 3.73 -0.69
N ILE A 83 -8.72 4.05 -1.78
CA ILE A 83 -8.91 5.33 -2.48
C ILE A 83 -10.36 5.46 -2.98
N LEU A 84 -10.90 4.42 -3.62
CA LEU A 84 -12.21 4.46 -4.26
C LEU A 84 -13.38 4.46 -3.28
N THR A 85 -13.31 3.66 -2.22
CA THR A 85 -14.42 3.37 -1.31
C THR A 85 -14.20 3.83 0.12
N GLY A 86 -12.96 4.10 0.53
CA GLY A 86 -12.60 4.34 1.93
C GLY A 86 -12.40 3.07 2.76
N GLN A 87 -12.54 1.88 2.16
CA GLN A 87 -12.31 0.62 2.86
C GLN A 87 -10.86 0.50 3.32
N THR A 88 -10.65 0.38 4.63
CA THR A 88 -9.32 0.22 5.22
C THR A 88 -8.73 -1.15 4.93
N ILE A 89 -7.40 -1.21 4.95
CA ILE A 89 -6.64 -2.44 4.85
C ILE A 89 -6.64 -3.13 6.23
N HIS A 90 -6.74 -4.46 6.24
CA HIS A 90 -6.64 -5.21 7.49
C HIS A 90 -5.22 -5.10 8.06
N HIS A 91 -5.09 -4.81 9.37
CA HIS A 91 -3.80 -4.54 10.02
C HIS A 91 -2.79 -5.69 9.82
N SER A 92 -3.25 -6.95 9.78
CA SER A 92 -2.38 -8.12 9.59
C SER A 92 -1.64 -8.14 8.25
N PHE A 93 -2.05 -7.32 7.26
CA PHE A 93 -1.29 -7.14 6.03
C PHE A 93 0.07 -6.48 6.27
N PHE A 94 0.24 -5.79 7.40
CA PHE A 94 1.48 -5.15 7.83
C PHE A 94 2.06 -5.82 9.10
N GLY A 95 1.59 -7.01 9.44
CA GLY A 95 1.99 -7.76 10.62
C GLY A 95 1.38 -7.26 11.94
N PRO A 96 1.85 -7.78 13.10
CA PRO A 96 2.89 -8.80 13.21
C PRO A 96 2.43 -10.14 12.60
N TRP A 97 3.37 -10.89 12.02
CA TRP A 97 3.09 -12.22 11.49
C TRP A 97 3.57 -13.30 12.46
N PRO A 98 3.04 -14.55 12.37
CA PRO A 98 3.48 -15.64 13.23
C PRO A 98 4.98 -15.92 13.09
N GLN A 99 5.66 -16.23 14.20
CA GLN A 99 7.11 -16.44 14.22
C GLN A 99 7.58 -17.57 13.29
N TRP A 100 6.77 -18.62 13.12
CA TRP A 100 7.09 -19.74 12.22
C TRP A 100 7.09 -19.35 10.74
N LEU A 101 6.52 -18.19 10.39
CA LEU A 101 6.46 -17.68 9.02
C LEU A 101 7.47 -16.54 8.86
N CYS A 102 8.60 -16.84 8.23
CA CYS A 102 9.69 -15.86 7.98
C CYS A 102 10.15 -15.13 9.26
N ASN A 103 10.22 -15.81 10.40
CA ASN A 103 10.58 -15.20 11.69
C ASN A 103 9.70 -14.00 12.08
N GLY A 104 8.44 -13.98 11.61
CA GLY A 104 7.51 -12.87 11.84
C GLY A 104 7.80 -11.63 10.99
N ASP A 105 8.65 -11.73 9.96
CA ASP A 105 9.06 -10.61 9.10
C ASP A 105 8.97 -10.99 7.61
N ILE A 106 7.74 -11.16 7.12
CA ILE A 106 7.47 -11.54 5.72
C ILE A 106 8.06 -10.55 4.73
N TRP A 107 8.07 -9.25 5.08
CA TRP A 107 8.56 -8.20 4.18
C TRP A 107 10.07 -8.02 4.28
N GLY A 108 10.71 -8.52 5.34
CA GLY A 108 12.14 -8.35 5.60
C GLY A 108 12.50 -6.93 6.04
N TYR A 109 11.58 -6.22 6.72
CA TYR A 109 11.76 -4.83 7.13
C TYR A 109 12.32 -4.71 8.55
N GLY A 110 12.31 -5.77 9.35
CA GLY A 110 12.71 -5.72 10.75
C GLY A 110 11.99 -4.61 11.51
N GLU A 111 12.74 -3.77 12.22
CA GLU A 111 12.21 -2.66 13.03
C GLU A 111 11.52 -1.58 12.19
N ASP A 112 11.92 -1.39 10.92
CA ASP A 112 11.31 -0.40 10.03
C ASP A 112 9.83 -0.71 9.74
N MET A 113 9.39 -1.94 9.97
CA MET A 113 7.99 -2.32 9.87
C MET A 113 7.12 -1.56 10.89
N ASN A 114 7.68 -1.15 12.03
CA ASN A 114 6.99 -0.32 13.01
C ASN A 114 6.66 1.07 12.44
N VAL A 115 7.59 1.66 11.69
CA VAL A 115 7.40 2.96 11.03
C VAL A 115 6.29 2.87 9.99
N VAL A 116 6.31 1.82 9.17
CA VAL A 116 5.26 1.57 8.16
C VAL A 116 3.88 1.44 8.83
N ARG A 117 3.78 0.67 9.92
CA ARG A 117 2.52 0.48 10.66
C ARG A 117 2.02 1.78 11.28
N SER A 118 2.88 2.54 11.95
CA SER A 118 2.51 3.82 12.56
C SER A 118 1.95 4.77 11.51
N ILE A 119 2.66 4.93 10.39
CA ILE A 119 2.22 5.81 9.29
C ILE A 119 0.90 5.30 8.68
N ALA A 120 0.73 3.99 8.50
CA ALA A 120 -0.52 3.45 7.97
C ALA A 120 -1.72 3.72 8.92
N GLN A 121 -1.52 3.69 10.24
CA GLN A 121 -2.53 4.05 11.23
C GLN A 121 -2.82 5.55 11.21
N ASP A 122 -1.80 6.40 11.26
CA ASP A 122 -1.94 7.87 11.27
C ASP A 122 -2.67 8.38 10.02
N LEU A 123 -2.50 7.70 8.89
CA LEU A 123 -3.16 8.03 7.63
C LEU A 123 -4.56 7.43 7.50
N GLY A 124 -5.03 6.66 8.48
CA GLY A 124 -6.32 5.97 8.45
C GLY A 124 -6.43 4.93 7.33
N ILE A 125 -5.30 4.35 6.91
CA ILE A 125 -5.26 3.29 5.88
C ILE A 125 -5.56 1.94 6.51
N ILE A 126 -5.10 1.72 7.75
CA ILE A 126 -5.49 0.60 8.58
C ILE A 126 -6.33 1.12 9.75
N ASN A 127 -7.38 0.37 10.11
CA ASN A 127 -8.07 0.67 11.34
C ASN A 127 -7.17 0.32 12.54
N PRO A 128 -7.16 1.15 13.60
CA PRO A 128 -6.67 0.68 14.88
C PRO A 128 -7.44 -0.58 15.25
N LEU A 129 -6.80 -1.53 15.93
CA LEU A 129 -7.49 -2.69 16.47
C LEU A 129 -8.68 -2.18 17.29
N ASN A 130 -9.91 -2.32 16.78
CA ASN A 130 -11.07 -2.22 17.63
C ASN A 130 -10.94 -3.40 18.60
N ASN A 131 -10.71 -3.11 19.87
CA ASN A 131 -10.91 -4.06 20.97
C ASN A 131 -12.40 -4.44 21.15
N ASP A 132 -13.18 -4.38 20.07
CA ASP A 132 -14.60 -4.71 20.12
C ASP A 132 -14.76 -6.19 19.85
N LYS A 133 -14.95 -6.89 20.98
CA LYS A 133 -15.62 -8.18 21.13
C LYS A 133 -14.80 -9.41 20.75
N VAL A 134 -13.89 -9.78 21.65
CA VAL A 134 -13.94 -11.17 22.16
C VAL A 134 -15.12 -11.22 23.14
N LEU A 135 -16.32 -11.38 22.60
CA LEU A 135 -17.47 -11.86 23.38
C LEU A 135 -17.43 -13.38 23.33
N GLN A 136 -17.22 -13.96 24.52
CA GLN A 136 -17.52 -15.33 24.97
C GLN A 136 -16.78 -16.48 24.30
#